data_AF-A0A7S4LNY8-F1
#
_entry.id   AF-A0A7S4LNY8-F1
#
_cell.length_a   1.000
_cell.length_b   1.000
_cell.length_c   1.000
_cell.angle_alpha   90.00
_cell.angle_beta   90.00
_cell.angle_gamma   90.00
#
_symmetry.space_group_name_H-M   'P 1'
#
loop_
_entity.id
_entity.type
_entity.pdbx_description
1 polymer ?
#
loop_
_entity_poly.entity_id
_entity_poly.type
_entity_poly.pdbx_seq_one_letter_code
_entity_poly.pdbx_strand_id
1 'polypeptide(L)'
;MADATKVVSAVDKTYADIQSVKTRMTGVTGTLNQLKVAVATALPADASKGQQINVGFVRQELTKAKEAVAKFKEMVREAAENGGAAAGGLPNARRQMKDDKTRTLYERVGGDLNIETGVEIMFNKMLQDSRVRSYFEKNQRKMQQMRKKFFQFISGFFGGPALYDANNIKPAHYHMNITDYHFDALLDVFQASFLELGVHPDATKDAIAACGKIRKDVTTGCTVRMELAQKNMEKGKDGLFKRMGGEEGIAQFMDRVYDLIQVDNRIKSWFSGKNYQAIKEGQRVYLTELLGGPKIYKGKDLVEIHKGMNLSDYEFDCFLANCEKAMSGLGIEDETIDEAIVSMEPVRAALMNRAQGLAAHAKMVDGQNILDRFGGEMNVESVVEMMYSGCLGDPRVRFYFEVNKDKIQTIKQKMTQLMIGAFGGAVTYDDSKMRQIHYNMNITDYHFDAVLENFW
;
A
#
# COMPACT_ATOMS: atom_id res chain seq x y z
N MET A 1 19.09 -33.44 37.39
CA MET A 1 19.00 -32.05 36.87
C MET A 1 20.19 -31.66 35.97
N ALA A 2 21.44 -32.07 36.26
CA ALA A 2 22.61 -31.70 35.44
C ALA A 2 22.63 -32.26 34.00
N ASP A 3 21.84 -33.29 33.72
CA ASP A 3 21.82 -33.99 32.42
C ASP A 3 20.83 -33.35 31.42
N ALA A 4 19.66 -32.92 31.90
CA ALA A 4 18.66 -32.22 31.09
C ALA A 4 19.18 -30.87 30.56
N THR A 5 19.97 -30.13 31.35
CA THR A 5 20.56 -28.86 30.93
C THR A 5 21.61 -29.04 29.84
N LYS A 6 22.36 -30.14 29.85
CA LYS A 6 23.33 -30.49 28.80
C LYS A 6 22.63 -30.89 27.50
N VAL A 7 21.55 -31.67 27.60
CA VAL A 7 20.72 -32.04 26.44
C VAL A 7 20.06 -30.80 25.83
N VAL A 8 19.51 -29.89 26.64
CA VAL A 8 18.93 -28.62 26.16
C VAL A 8 20.00 -27.76 25.48
N SER A 9 21.19 -27.62 26.08
CA SER A 9 22.29 -26.86 25.48
C SER A 9 22.80 -27.47 24.16
N ALA A 10 22.84 -28.80 24.05
CA ALA A 10 23.20 -29.50 22.82
C ALA A 10 22.14 -29.29 21.72
N VAL A 11 20.85 -29.37 22.07
CA VAL A 11 19.74 -29.11 21.14
C VAL A 11 19.73 -27.64 20.68
N ASP A 12 19.98 -26.68 21.58
CA ASP A 12 20.07 -25.25 21.25
C ASP A 12 21.24 -24.97 20.29
N LYS A 13 22.38 -25.64 20.49
CA LYS A 13 23.54 -25.55 19.61
C LYS A 13 23.24 -26.15 18.23
N THR A 14 22.69 -27.36 18.17
CA THR A 14 22.30 -28.00 16.90
C THR A 14 21.24 -27.20 16.15
N TYR A 15 20.31 -26.56 16.86
CA TYR A 15 19.30 -25.69 16.26
C TYR A 15 19.91 -24.38 15.72
N ALA A 16 20.85 -23.76 16.45
CA ALA A 16 21.59 -22.59 15.96
C ALA A 16 22.41 -22.92 14.70
N ASP A 17 23.01 -24.10 14.65
CA ASP A 17 23.74 -24.59 13.48
C ASP A 17 22.80 -24.81 12.28
N ILE A 18 21.59 -25.36 12.51
CA ILE A 18 20.54 -25.48 11.48
C ILE A 18 20.07 -24.12 10.97
N GLN A 19 19.90 -23.12 11.84
CA GLN A 19 19.52 -21.77 11.42
C GLN A 19 20.65 -21.08 10.63
N SER A 20 21.91 -21.27 11.04
CA SER A 20 23.08 -20.81 10.28
C SER A 20 23.13 -21.44 8.89
N VAL A 21 22.87 -22.75 8.79
CA VAL A 21 22.75 -23.49 7.54
C VAL A 21 21.58 -22.96 6.69
N LYS A 22 20.42 -22.71 7.29
CA LYS A 22 19.23 -22.19 6.60
C LYS A 22 19.46 -20.78 6.05
N THR A 23 19.99 -19.86 6.86
CA THR A 23 20.34 -18.50 6.43
C THR A 23 21.34 -18.52 5.28
N ARG A 24 22.33 -19.43 5.31
CA ARG A 24 23.30 -19.59 4.23
C ARG A 24 22.72 -20.27 2.99
N MET A 25 21.78 -21.20 3.15
CA MET A 25 21.04 -21.83 2.05
C MET A 25 20.11 -20.82 1.35
N THR A 26 19.50 -19.90 2.11
CA THR A 26 18.80 -18.74 1.58
C THR A 26 19.75 -17.81 0.82
N GLY A 27 20.97 -17.59 1.33
CA GLY A 27 22.02 -16.86 0.61
C GLY A 27 22.41 -17.51 -0.72
N VAL A 28 22.63 -18.83 -0.74
CA VAL A 28 22.90 -19.60 -1.98
C VAL A 28 21.71 -19.52 -2.95
N THR A 29 20.49 -19.61 -2.44
CA THR A 29 19.26 -19.48 -3.26
C THR A 29 19.12 -18.07 -3.84
N GLY A 30 19.47 -17.04 -3.06
CA GLY A 30 19.54 -15.65 -3.50
C GLY A 30 20.58 -15.44 -4.60
N THR A 31 21.80 -15.96 -4.43
CA THR A 31 22.85 -15.94 -5.46
C THR A 31 22.42 -16.70 -6.72
N LEU A 32 21.75 -17.84 -6.59
CA LEU A 32 21.21 -18.59 -7.71
C LEU A 32 20.08 -17.83 -8.44
N ASN A 33 19.23 -17.10 -7.71
CA ASN A 33 18.21 -16.24 -8.30
C ASN A 33 18.82 -15.02 -9.00
N GLN A 34 19.86 -14.40 -8.43
CA GLN A 34 20.61 -13.34 -9.10
C GLN A 34 21.29 -13.85 -10.38
N LEU A 35 21.86 -15.06 -10.36
CA LEU A 35 22.38 -15.75 -11.54
C LEU A 35 21.28 -16.03 -12.58
N LYS A 36 20.10 -16.48 -12.14
CA LYS A 36 18.95 -16.73 -13.01
C LYS A 36 18.47 -15.44 -13.68
N VAL A 37 18.41 -14.33 -12.94
CA VAL A 37 18.04 -13.00 -13.47
C VAL A 37 19.12 -12.46 -14.41
N ALA A 38 20.40 -12.60 -14.08
CA ALA A 38 21.53 -12.19 -14.92
C ALA A 38 21.60 -12.99 -16.24
N VAL A 39 21.31 -14.30 -16.19
CA VAL A 39 21.21 -15.17 -17.39
C VAL A 39 19.97 -14.81 -18.21
N ALA A 40 18.82 -14.55 -17.57
CA ALA A 40 17.59 -14.16 -18.26
C ALA A 40 17.69 -12.77 -18.92
N THR A 41 18.47 -11.85 -18.36
CA THR A 41 18.76 -10.53 -18.97
C THR A 41 19.87 -10.58 -20.03
N ALA A 42 20.68 -11.65 -20.05
CA ALA A 42 21.69 -11.88 -21.08
C ALA A 42 21.17 -12.68 -22.28
N LEU A 43 19.95 -13.22 -22.23
CA LEU A 43 19.30 -13.92 -23.33
C LEU A 43 18.34 -12.97 -24.06
N PRO A 44 18.55 -12.68 -25.36
CA PRO A 44 17.62 -11.86 -26.12
C PRO A 44 16.33 -12.65 -26.42
N ALA A 45 15.21 -11.95 -26.54
CA ALA A 45 13.96 -12.50 -27.07
C ALA A 45 14.06 -12.90 -28.57
N ASP A 46 15.18 -12.57 -29.22
CA ASP A 46 15.48 -12.87 -30.62
C ASP A 46 16.99 -13.18 -30.76
N ALA A 47 17.32 -14.41 -31.16
CA ALA A 47 18.69 -14.95 -31.21
C ALA A 47 19.60 -14.35 -32.30
N SER A 48 19.19 -13.27 -32.96
CA SER A 48 19.82 -12.77 -34.19
C SER A 48 20.83 -11.62 -34.04
N LYS A 49 21.06 -11.07 -32.84
CA LYS A 49 22.08 -10.01 -32.63
C LYS A 49 23.11 -10.42 -31.58
N GLY A 50 24.25 -10.91 -32.08
CA GLY A 50 25.42 -11.26 -31.27
C GLY A 50 25.97 -10.05 -30.52
N GLN A 51 25.70 -9.99 -29.22
CA GLN A 51 26.43 -9.14 -28.29
C GLN A 51 27.25 -10.05 -27.38
N GLN A 52 28.55 -9.77 -27.24
CA GLN A 52 29.44 -10.57 -26.42
C GLN A 52 28.95 -10.59 -24.97
N ILE A 53 28.47 -11.76 -24.53
CA ILE A 53 28.27 -12.08 -23.13
C ILE A 53 29.59 -11.79 -22.40
N ASN A 54 29.56 -11.03 -21.30
CA ASN A 54 30.73 -10.87 -20.44
C ASN A 54 30.95 -12.18 -19.67
N VAL A 55 31.48 -13.17 -20.38
CA VAL A 55 31.79 -14.52 -19.88
C VAL A 55 32.75 -14.44 -18.69
N GLY A 56 33.56 -13.38 -18.59
CA GLY A 56 34.44 -13.11 -17.45
C GLY A 56 33.66 -12.89 -16.15
N PHE A 57 32.66 -12.00 -16.18
CA PHE A 57 31.79 -11.74 -15.03
C PHE A 57 30.98 -12.97 -14.62
N VAL A 58 30.36 -13.66 -15.59
CA VAL A 58 29.59 -14.89 -15.32
C VAL A 58 30.48 -16.00 -14.74
N ARG A 59 31.71 -16.16 -15.24
CA ARG A 59 32.69 -17.10 -14.68
C ARG A 59 33.09 -16.71 -13.26
N GLN A 60 33.32 -15.42 -12.99
CA GLN A 60 33.71 -14.95 -11.66
C GLN A 60 32.61 -15.20 -10.63
N GLU A 61 31.35 -14.91 -10.96
CA GLU A 61 30.20 -15.17 -10.08
C GLU A 61 29.92 -16.67 -9.93
N LEU A 62 30.10 -17.46 -10.99
CA LEU A 62 30.01 -18.92 -10.91
C LEU A 62 31.11 -19.52 -10.02
N THR A 63 32.32 -18.97 -10.06
CA THR A 63 33.42 -19.39 -9.18
C THR A 63 33.11 -19.06 -7.72
N LYS A 64 32.63 -17.85 -7.42
CA LYS A 64 32.19 -17.47 -6.06
C LYS A 64 31.07 -18.39 -5.55
N ALA A 65 30.08 -18.69 -6.39
CA ALA A 65 29.00 -19.61 -6.04
C ALA A 65 29.52 -21.03 -5.77
N LYS A 66 30.46 -21.53 -6.59
CA LYS A 66 31.09 -22.84 -6.39
C LYS A 66 31.92 -22.90 -5.10
N GLU A 67 32.66 -21.84 -4.78
CA GLU A 67 33.43 -21.73 -3.54
C GLU A 67 32.51 -21.69 -2.31
N ALA A 68 31.40 -20.95 -2.38
CA ALA A 68 30.39 -20.91 -1.34
C ALA A 68 29.74 -22.28 -1.11
N VAL A 69 29.42 -23.00 -2.18
CA VAL A 69 28.88 -24.38 -2.13
C VAL A 69 29.92 -25.38 -1.61
N ALA A 70 31.20 -25.22 -1.97
CA ALA A 70 32.27 -26.10 -1.48
C ALA A 70 32.52 -25.92 0.02
N LYS A 71 32.59 -24.67 0.50
CA LYS A 71 32.68 -24.36 1.93
C LYS A 71 31.46 -24.87 2.70
N PHE A 72 30.27 -24.77 2.10
CA PHE A 72 29.05 -25.32 2.67
C PHE A 72 29.11 -26.85 2.81
N LYS A 73 29.60 -27.56 1.80
CA LYS A 73 29.74 -29.03 1.84
C LYS A 73 30.71 -29.50 2.93
N GLU A 74 31.87 -28.86 3.09
CA GLU A 74 32.80 -29.21 4.16
C GLU A 74 32.22 -28.92 5.55
N MET A 75 31.53 -27.79 5.73
CA MET A 75 30.90 -27.48 7.02
C MET A 75 29.75 -28.45 7.37
N VAL A 76 28.96 -28.88 6.38
CA VAL A 76 27.92 -29.92 6.58
C VAL A 76 28.57 -31.26 6.93
N ARG A 77 29.72 -31.58 6.34
CA ARG A 77 30.50 -32.78 6.65
C ARG A 77 31.03 -32.74 8.08
N GLU A 78 31.62 -31.62 8.50
CA GLU A 78 32.10 -31.40 9.88
C GLU A 78 30.96 -31.45 10.91
N ALA A 79 29.78 -30.90 10.57
CA ALA A 79 28.60 -30.96 11.43
C ALA A 79 28.03 -32.39 11.54
N ALA A 80 28.07 -33.17 10.46
CA ALA A 80 27.64 -34.57 10.45
C ALA A 80 28.62 -35.48 11.22
N GLU A 81 29.93 -35.24 11.11
CA GLU A 81 30.97 -35.98 11.83
C GLU A 81 30.92 -35.72 13.36
N ASN A 82 30.48 -34.52 13.78
CA ASN A 82 30.35 -34.16 15.20
C ASN A 82 28.98 -34.47 15.83
N GLY A 83 27.95 -34.83 15.04
CA GLY A 83 26.57 -35.03 15.49
C GLY A 83 26.09 -36.49 15.58
N GLY A 84 26.95 -37.46 15.27
CA GLY A 84 26.59 -38.87 15.13
C GLY A 84 26.44 -39.67 16.43
N ALA A 85 25.60 -39.23 17.39
CA ALA A 85 25.23 -40.07 18.52
C ALA A 85 23.95 -39.61 19.25
N ALA A 86 22.78 -39.68 18.60
CA ALA A 86 21.48 -39.82 19.28
C ALA A 86 20.34 -40.03 18.26
N ALA A 87 20.23 -41.24 17.72
CA ALA A 87 19.02 -41.67 17.03
C ALA A 87 17.98 -42.09 18.08
N GLY A 88 17.04 -41.21 18.39
CA GLY A 88 15.88 -41.49 19.22
C GLY A 88 14.78 -40.48 18.89
N GLY A 89 13.70 -40.94 18.26
CA GLY A 89 12.67 -40.10 17.63
C GLY A 89 12.11 -39.01 18.54
N LEU A 90 11.88 -37.83 17.97
CA LEU A 90 11.23 -36.70 18.64
C LEU A 90 9.85 -36.44 18.04
N PRO A 91 8.82 -36.24 18.90
CA PRO A 91 7.47 -35.92 18.49
C PRO A 91 7.35 -34.46 18.00
N ASN A 92 6.36 -34.24 17.12
CA ASN A 92 5.95 -32.95 16.55
C ASN A 92 5.91 -31.82 17.59
N ALA A 93 6.94 -30.96 17.59
CA ALA A 93 6.90 -29.68 18.28
C ALA A 93 7.61 -28.60 17.43
N ARG A 94 6.86 -27.94 16.55
CA ARG A 94 7.22 -26.61 16.03
C ARG A 94 7.23 -25.62 17.22
N ARG A 95 8.31 -25.57 18.00
CA ARG A 95 8.60 -24.40 18.84
C ARG A 95 9.10 -23.31 17.91
N GLN A 96 8.26 -22.30 17.62
CA GLN A 96 8.73 -21.05 17.01
C GLN A 96 9.80 -20.47 17.94
N MET A 97 11.01 -20.25 17.41
CA MET A 97 12.10 -19.61 18.15
C MET A 97 11.64 -18.22 18.55
N LYS A 98 11.73 -17.89 19.85
CA LYS A 98 11.36 -16.57 20.35
C LYS A 98 12.22 -15.49 19.71
N ASP A 99 11.60 -14.43 19.23
CA ASP A 99 12.27 -13.26 18.68
C ASP A 99 13.16 -12.58 19.73
N ASP A 100 14.44 -12.40 19.41
CA ASP A 100 15.43 -11.77 20.30
C ASP A 100 15.35 -10.25 20.20
N LYS A 101 14.51 -9.66 21.05
CA LYS A 101 14.30 -8.20 21.13
C LYS A 101 15.52 -7.39 21.60
N THR A 102 16.61 -8.05 22.02
CA THR A 102 17.85 -7.34 22.39
C THR A 102 18.65 -6.87 21.18
N ARG A 103 18.40 -7.47 20.01
CA ARG A 103 19.01 -7.10 18.74
C ARG A 103 18.23 -6.00 18.05
N THR A 104 18.92 -5.28 17.18
CA THR A 104 18.29 -4.29 16.30
C THR A 104 17.29 -4.95 15.37
N LEU A 105 16.29 -4.20 14.91
CA LEU A 105 15.34 -4.72 13.93
C LEU A 105 16.08 -5.14 12.64
N TYR A 106 17.14 -4.42 12.27
CA TYR A 106 18.03 -4.72 11.15
C TYR A 106 18.60 -6.14 11.23
N GLU A 107 19.15 -6.52 12.38
CA GLU A 107 19.67 -7.88 12.61
C GLU A 107 18.55 -8.92 12.63
N ARG A 108 17.40 -8.59 13.24
CA ARG A 108 16.25 -9.49 13.38
C ARG A 108 15.57 -9.80 12.04
N VAL A 109 15.59 -8.87 11.09
CA VAL A 109 15.10 -9.11 9.72
C VAL A 109 16.13 -9.78 8.81
N GLY A 110 17.38 -9.94 9.27
CA GLY A 110 18.45 -10.64 8.55
C GLY A 110 19.51 -9.76 7.88
N GLY A 111 19.59 -8.49 8.25
CA GLY A 111 20.62 -7.54 7.81
C GLY A 111 20.56 -7.20 6.32
N ASP A 112 21.66 -6.66 5.79
CA ASP A 112 21.74 -6.14 4.41
C ASP A 112 21.29 -7.15 3.34
N LEU A 113 21.65 -8.42 3.47
CA LEU A 113 21.29 -9.45 2.48
C LEU A 113 19.77 -9.63 2.36
N ASN A 114 19.08 -9.75 3.49
CA ASN A 114 17.62 -9.92 3.49
C ASN A 114 16.92 -8.61 3.12
N ILE A 115 17.47 -7.46 3.50
CA ILE A 115 16.89 -6.16 3.14
C ILE A 115 17.02 -5.92 1.63
N GLU A 116 18.19 -6.19 1.03
CA GLU A 116 18.39 -6.05 -0.41
C GLU A 116 17.48 -6.99 -1.20
N THR A 117 17.41 -8.27 -0.80
CA THR A 117 16.51 -9.25 -1.42
C THR A 117 15.04 -8.86 -1.23
N GLY A 118 14.68 -8.38 -0.04
CA GLY A 118 13.34 -7.91 0.30
C GLY A 118 12.92 -6.71 -0.52
N VAL A 119 13.83 -5.77 -0.78
CA VAL A 119 13.60 -4.64 -1.67
C VAL A 119 13.29 -5.11 -3.09
N GLU A 120 14.01 -6.10 -3.61
CA GLU A 120 13.70 -6.64 -4.95
C GLU A 120 12.32 -7.31 -5.01
N ILE A 121 12.00 -8.15 -4.02
CA ILE A 121 10.69 -8.81 -3.91
C ILE A 121 9.57 -7.76 -3.82
N MET A 122 9.75 -6.76 -2.96
CA MET A 122 8.80 -5.68 -2.75
C MET A 122 8.57 -4.88 -4.02
N PHE A 123 9.61 -4.49 -4.77
CA PHE A 123 9.45 -3.79 -6.05
C PHE A 123 8.71 -4.63 -7.08
N ASN A 124 8.96 -5.93 -7.13
CA ASN A 124 8.22 -6.82 -8.02
C ASN A 124 6.74 -6.89 -7.62
N LYS A 125 6.42 -7.00 -6.33
CA LYS A 125 5.04 -7.01 -5.83
C LYS A 125 4.34 -5.67 -6.04
N MET A 126 5.01 -4.53 -5.81
CA MET A 126 4.45 -3.20 -6.07
C MET A 126 4.13 -2.97 -7.55
N LEU A 127 4.89 -3.59 -8.46
CA LEU A 127 4.58 -3.56 -9.89
C LEU A 127 3.39 -4.45 -10.29
N GLN A 128 2.93 -5.34 -9.41
CA GLN A 128 1.73 -6.17 -9.60
C GLN A 128 0.51 -5.64 -8.83
N ASP A 129 0.72 -4.81 -7.80
CA ASP A 129 -0.35 -4.23 -7.00
C ASP A 129 -0.92 -2.97 -7.65
N SER A 130 -2.15 -3.06 -8.14
CA SER A 130 -2.82 -1.96 -8.86
C SER A 130 -2.92 -0.66 -8.06
N ARG A 131 -2.90 -0.74 -6.73
CA ARG A 131 -3.07 0.41 -5.82
C ARG A 131 -1.83 1.30 -5.77
N VAL A 132 -0.65 0.78 -6.11
CA VAL A 132 0.63 1.50 -6.00
C VAL A 132 1.47 1.48 -7.26
N ARG A 133 1.18 0.57 -8.21
CA ARG A 133 1.97 0.35 -9.43
C ARG A 133 2.28 1.64 -10.21
N SER A 134 1.34 2.57 -10.29
CA SER A 134 1.48 3.85 -11.02
C SER A 134 2.67 4.70 -10.52
N TYR A 135 3.01 4.62 -9.24
CA TYR A 135 4.14 5.32 -8.62
C TYR A 135 5.49 4.63 -8.87
N PHE A 136 5.50 3.31 -9.08
CA PHE A 136 6.71 2.50 -9.23
C PHE A 136 7.03 2.16 -10.69
N GLU A 137 6.08 2.26 -11.63
CA GLU A 137 6.35 1.97 -13.03
C GLU A 137 7.12 3.12 -13.72
N LYS A 138 8.45 3.06 -13.60
CA LYS A 138 9.40 4.03 -14.17
C LYS A 138 10.42 3.35 -15.08
N ASN A 139 11.21 4.14 -15.80
CA ASN A 139 12.32 3.61 -16.59
C ASN A 139 13.37 2.90 -15.70
N GLN A 140 14.15 2.00 -16.30
CA GLN A 140 15.09 1.13 -15.60
C GLN A 140 16.09 1.89 -14.73
N ARG A 141 16.64 3.02 -15.22
CA ARG A 141 17.60 3.84 -14.46
C ARG A 141 16.97 4.41 -13.18
N LYS A 142 15.77 5.00 -13.30
CA LYS A 142 15.03 5.53 -12.15
C LYS A 142 14.66 4.42 -11.17
N MET A 143 14.29 3.26 -11.69
CA MET A 143 13.95 2.08 -10.91
C MET A 143 15.12 1.54 -10.08
N GLN A 144 16.33 1.51 -10.64
CA GLN A 144 17.53 1.13 -9.89
C GLN A 144 17.86 2.15 -8.79
N GLN A 145 17.72 3.44 -9.08
CA GLN A 145 17.92 4.50 -8.09
C GLN A 145 16.92 4.40 -6.94
N MET A 146 15.65 4.13 -7.24
CA MET A 146 14.60 3.94 -6.23
C MET A 146 14.91 2.75 -5.34
N ARG A 147 15.23 1.57 -5.90
CA ARG A 147 15.64 0.39 -5.13
C ARG A 147 16.81 0.67 -4.19
N LYS A 148 17.86 1.31 -4.71
CA LYS A 148 19.04 1.67 -3.91
C LYS A 148 18.66 2.57 -2.73
N LYS A 149 17.89 3.63 -2.96
CA LYS A 149 17.44 4.53 -1.89
C LYS A 149 16.55 3.82 -0.88
N PHE A 150 15.71 2.90 -1.35
CA PHE A 150 14.83 2.10 -0.49
C PHE A 150 15.63 1.16 0.42
N PHE A 151 16.64 0.46 -0.12
CA PHE A 151 17.58 -0.34 0.66
C PHE A 151 18.29 0.50 1.73
N GLN A 152 18.85 1.65 1.32
CA GLN A 152 19.56 2.55 2.23
C GLN A 152 18.65 3.04 3.36
N PHE A 153 17.41 3.40 3.02
CA PHE A 153 16.40 3.82 3.98
C PHE A 153 16.08 2.69 4.97
N ILE A 154 15.69 1.50 4.49
CA ILE A 154 15.29 0.40 5.36
C ILE A 154 16.45 -0.11 6.23
N SER A 155 17.65 -0.22 5.67
CA SER A 155 18.85 -0.65 6.43
C SER A 155 19.13 0.30 7.60
N GLY A 156 19.23 1.62 7.35
CA GLY A 156 19.45 2.59 8.42
C GLY A 156 18.27 2.71 9.38
N PHE A 157 17.04 2.71 8.86
CA PHE A 157 15.81 2.89 9.65
C PHE A 157 15.56 1.75 10.64
N PHE A 158 16.03 0.54 10.33
CA PHE A 158 15.93 -0.61 11.24
C PHE A 158 17.11 -0.75 12.22
N GLY A 159 18.05 0.19 12.22
CA GLY A 159 19.20 0.20 13.14
C GLY A 159 20.49 -0.39 12.54
N GLY A 160 20.53 -0.59 11.22
CA GLY A 160 21.77 -0.86 10.49
C GLY A 160 22.57 0.42 10.22
N PRO A 161 23.56 0.38 9.33
CA PRO A 161 24.33 1.56 8.96
C PRO A 161 23.42 2.70 8.46
N ALA A 162 23.65 3.91 8.97
CA ALA A 162 22.88 5.10 8.57
C ALA A 162 23.25 5.55 7.15
N LEU A 163 22.64 4.92 6.14
CA LEU A 163 22.92 5.15 4.72
C LEU A 163 21.94 6.12 4.04
N TYR A 164 20.95 6.61 4.78
CA TYR A 164 19.87 7.46 4.27
C TYR A 164 19.53 8.58 5.25
N ASP A 165 19.42 9.81 4.74
CA ASP A 165 18.97 10.95 5.52
C ASP A 165 17.44 11.05 5.50
N ALA A 166 16.83 10.78 6.65
CA ALA A 166 15.38 10.75 6.84
C ALA A 166 14.69 12.09 6.51
N ASN A 167 15.41 13.22 6.57
CA ASN A 167 14.88 14.53 6.19
C ASN A 167 14.49 14.58 4.70
N ASN A 168 14.97 13.65 3.88
CA ASN A 168 14.61 13.57 2.47
C ASN A 168 13.28 12.87 2.19
N ILE A 169 12.66 12.20 3.16
CA ILE A 169 11.39 11.48 2.94
C ILE A 169 10.30 12.50 2.57
N LYS A 170 10.08 13.49 3.44
CA LYS A 170 9.00 14.45 3.25
C LYS A 170 9.12 15.27 1.96
N PRO A 171 10.27 15.91 1.64
CA PRO A 171 10.41 16.65 0.39
C PRO A 171 10.26 15.77 -0.86
N ALA A 172 10.73 14.53 -0.82
CA ALA A 172 10.64 13.63 -1.96
C ALA A 172 9.20 13.20 -2.29
N HIS A 173 8.33 13.13 -1.27
CA HIS A 173 6.93 12.71 -1.43
C HIS A 173 5.95 13.87 -1.39
N TYR A 174 6.38 15.10 -1.03
CA TYR A 174 5.48 16.23 -0.79
C TYR A 174 4.56 16.46 -1.98
N HIS A 175 5.07 16.58 -3.20
CA HIS A 175 4.27 16.85 -4.40
C HIS A 175 3.63 15.60 -5.02
N MET A 176 3.65 14.46 -4.33
CA MET A 176 3.03 13.23 -4.83
C MET A 176 1.60 13.13 -4.28
N ASN A 177 0.69 12.55 -5.06
CA ASN A 177 -0.68 12.29 -4.64
C ASN A 177 -0.79 10.95 -3.90
N ILE A 178 0.06 10.73 -2.89
CA ILE A 178 0.06 9.50 -2.08
C ILE A 178 -0.85 9.71 -0.86
N THR A 179 -1.97 8.99 -0.84
CA THR A 179 -2.95 9.00 0.25
C THR A 179 -2.67 7.89 1.26
N ASP A 180 -3.41 7.85 2.37
CA ASP A 180 -3.33 6.74 3.31
C ASP A 180 -3.68 5.39 2.67
N TYR A 181 -4.59 5.37 1.71
CA TYR A 181 -4.92 4.18 0.93
C TYR A 181 -3.70 3.62 0.19
N HIS A 182 -2.92 4.49 -0.48
CA HIS A 182 -1.69 4.10 -1.16
C HIS A 182 -0.61 3.65 -0.17
N PHE A 183 -0.51 4.30 0.98
CA PHE A 183 0.46 3.95 2.02
C PHE A 183 0.13 2.60 2.68
N ASP A 184 -1.15 2.32 2.94
CA ASP A 184 -1.61 1.03 3.48
C ASP A 184 -1.31 -0.11 2.50
N ALA A 185 -1.58 0.10 1.21
CA ALA A 185 -1.22 -0.85 0.17
C ALA A 185 0.29 -1.13 0.13
N LEU A 186 1.12 -0.11 0.35
CA LEU A 186 2.56 -0.30 0.48
C LEU A 186 2.91 -1.17 1.69
N LEU A 187 2.32 -0.92 2.87
CA LEU A 187 2.55 -1.74 4.07
C LEU A 187 2.11 -3.20 3.87
N ASP A 188 1.02 -3.45 3.16
CA ASP A 188 0.58 -4.82 2.81
C ASP A 188 1.66 -5.54 1.97
N VAL A 189 2.23 -4.84 0.97
CA VAL A 189 3.30 -5.39 0.13
C VAL A 189 4.58 -5.64 0.94
N PHE A 190 4.93 -4.75 1.87
CA PHE A 190 6.03 -4.98 2.80
C PHE A 190 5.82 -6.24 3.63
N GLN A 191 4.63 -6.39 4.23
CA GLN A 191 4.31 -7.53 5.07
C GLN A 191 4.40 -8.83 4.27
N ALA A 192 3.84 -8.85 3.06
CA ALA A 192 3.92 -10.00 2.16
C ALA A 192 5.37 -10.33 1.76
N SER A 193 6.22 -9.32 1.59
CA SER A 193 7.64 -9.50 1.24
C SER A 193 8.44 -10.09 2.40
N PHE A 194 8.23 -9.63 3.64
CA PHE A 194 8.88 -10.20 4.82
C PHE A 194 8.43 -11.64 5.09
N LEU A 195 7.15 -11.94 4.88
CA LEU A 195 6.63 -13.30 5.01
C LEU A 195 7.28 -14.24 3.98
N GLU A 196 7.43 -13.80 2.73
CA GLU A 196 8.10 -14.58 1.68
C GLU A 196 9.59 -14.82 1.97
N LEU A 197 10.27 -13.84 2.57
CA LEU A 197 11.64 -14.00 3.05
C LEU A 197 11.79 -14.91 4.28
N GLY A 198 10.68 -15.29 4.92
CA GLY A 198 10.69 -16.09 6.14
C GLY A 198 11.22 -15.33 7.36
N VAL A 199 11.05 -14.01 7.40
CA VAL A 199 11.35 -13.19 8.59
C VAL A 199 10.42 -13.60 9.75
N HIS A 200 10.92 -13.53 10.98
CA HIS A 200 10.15 -13.90 12.16
C HIS A 200 8.88 -13.03 12.28
N PRO A 201 7.69 -13.60 12.59
CA PRO A 201 6.44 -12.85 12.67
C PRO A 201 6.48 -11.61 13.58
N ASP A 202 7.12 -11.70 14.74
CA ASP A 202 7.30 -10.56 15.65
C ASP A 202 8.24 -9.48 15.09
N ALA A 203 9.25 -9.86 14.31
CA ALA A 203 10.12 -8.91 13.61
C ALA A 203 9.38 -8.26 12.43
N THR A 204 8.55 -9.01 11.70
CA THR A 204 7.65 -8.46 10.69
C THR A 204 6.67 -7.46 11.30
N LYS A 205 6.02 -7.79 12.42
CA LYS A 205 5.09 -6.89 13.12
C LYS A 205 5.79 -5.60 13.54
N ASP A 206 6.96 -5.70 14.16
CA ASP A 206 7.75 -4.53 14.56
C ASP A 206 8.19 -3.69 13.35
N ALA A 207 8.56 -4.33 12.24
CA ALA A 207 8.95 -3.64 11.00
C ALA A 207 7.78 -2.86 10.39
N ILE A 208 6.60 -3.46 10.30
CA ILE A 208 5.39 -2.77 9.82
C ILE A 208 5.02 -1.62 10.75
N ALA A 209 5.06 -1.82 12.07
CA ALA A 209 4.81 -0.76 13.04
C ALA A 209 5.84 0.38 12.95
N ALA A 210 7.12 0.08 12.70
CA ALA A 210 8.15 1.08 12.47
C ALA A 210 7.88 1.87 11.20
N CYS A 211 7.60 1.19 10.08
CA CYS A 211 7.26 1.84 8.80
C CYS A 211 5.99 2.72 8.93
N GLY A 212 5.00 2.30 9.73
CA GLY A 212 3.82 3.12 10.00
C GLY A 212 4.12 4.51 10.57
N LYS A 213 5.24 4.69 11.28
CA LYS A 213 5.63 5.98 11.88
C LYS A 213 5.99 7.06 10.86
N ILE A 214 6.45 6.66 9.66
CA ILE A 214 6.79 7.61 8.59
C ILE A 214 5.60 7.97 7.69
N ARG A 215 4.38 7.47 8.01
CA ARG A 215 3.17 7.73 7.23
C ARG A 215 2.99 9.22 6.97
N LYS A 216 3.03 10.03 8.04
CA LYS A 216 2.87 11.48 7.92
C LYS A 216 3.93 12.09 6.99
N ASP A 217 5.19 11.65 7.05
CA ASP A 217 6.22 12.20 6.15
C ASP A 217 5.92 11.91 4.67
N VAL A 218 5.25 10.80 4.37
CA VAL A 218 4.88 10.43 2.99
C VAL A 218 3.56 11.05 2.55
N THR A 219 2.54 11.10 3.41
CA THR A 219 1.17 11.51 3.04
C THR A 219 0.89 13.00 3.27
N THR A 220 1.63 13.68 4.16
CA THR A 220 1.33 15.08 4.57
C THR A 220 1.16 16.02 3.39
N GLY A 221 2.02 15.90 2.36
CA GLY A 221 1.90 16.76 1.20
C GLY A 221 0.52 16.64 0.56
N CYS A 222 0.12 15.42 0.22
CA CYS A 222 -1.18 15.12 -0.37
C CYS A 222 -2.32 15.56 0.55
N THR A 223 -2.28 15.21 1.84
CA THR A 223 -3.30 15.60 2.82
C THR A 223 -3.50 17.11 2.87
N VAL A 224 -2.42 17.89 3.02
CA VAL A 224 -2.50 19.36 3.10
C VAL A 224 -3.06 19.96 1.82
N ARG A 225 -2.57 19.53 0.65
CA ARG A 225 -3.06 20.05 -0.63
C ARG A 225 -4.53 19.71 -0.86
N MET A 226 -4.95 18.49 -0.54
CA MET A 226 -6.34 18.07 -0.66
C MET A 226 -7.26 18.83 0.32
N GLU A 227 -6.84 19.07 1.56
CA GLU A 227 -7.61 19.86 2.53
C GLU A 227 -7.80 21.31 2.08
N LEU A 228 -6.73 21.94 1.58
CA LEU A 228 -6.79 23.30 1.04
C LEU A 228 -7.70 23.36 -0.19
N ALA A 229 -7.55 22.42 -1.11
CA ALA A 229 -8.40 22.30 -2.29
C ALA A 229 -9.87 22.13 -1.92
N GLN A 230 -10.21 21.23 -0.98
CA GLN A 230 -11.58 21.03 -0.50
C GLN A 230 -12.16 22.32 0.08
N LYS A 231 -11.39 23.03 0.92
CA LYS A 231 -11.82 24.30 1.52
C LYS A 231 -12.05 25.40 0.48
N ASN A 232 -11.25 25.43 -0.58
CA ASN A 232 -11.48 26.37 -1.67
C ASN A 232 -12.70 25.99 -2.51
N MET A 233 -12.94 24.70 -2.72
CA MET A 233 -14.12 24.21 -3.43
C MET A 233 -15.44 24.52 -2.70
N GLU A 234 -15.43 24.64 -1.36
CA GLU A 234 -16.59 25.10 -0.57
C GLU A 234 -17.04 26.53 -0.96
N LYS A 235 -16.15 27.34 -1.53
CA LYS A 235 -16.46 28.70 -2.02
C LYS A 235 -17.12 28.70 -3.41
N GLY A 236 -17.33 27.52 -4.02
CA GLY A 236 -17.95 27.32 -5.32
C GLY A 236 -16.95 27.02 -6.44
N LYS A 237 -17.32 26.12 -7.36
CA LYS A 237 -16.47 25.65 -8.46
C LYS A 237 -16.37 26.62 -9.65
N ASP A 238 -17.27 27.61 -9.75
CA ASP A 238 -17.27 28.58 -10.85
C ASP A 238 -15.94 29.35 -10.94
N GLY A 239 -15.25 29.54 -9.81
CA GLY A 239 -13.92 30.13 -9.75
C GLY A 239 -12.84 29.21 -10.32
N LEU A 240 -12.93 27.89 -10.09
CA LEU A 240 -12.01 26.89 -10.64
C LEU A 240 -12.09 26.88 -12.17
N PHE A 241 -13.30 26.79 -12.74
CA PHE A 241 -13.48 26.83 -14.19
C PHE A 241 -12.86 28.07 -14.85
N LYS A 242 -13.03 29.25 -14.23
CA LYS A 242 -12.41 30.49 -14.72
C LYS A 242 -10.88 30.47 -14.64
N ARG A 243 -10.31 30.00 -13.52
CA ARG A 243 -8.85 29.87 -13.35
C ARG A 243 -8.22 28.84 -14.29
N MET A 244 -8.99 27.82 -14.65
CA MET A 244 -8.63 26.84 -15.68
C MET A 244 -8.72 27.40 -17.12
N GLY A 245 -9.07 28.67 -17.30
CA GLY A 245 -9.17 29.32 -18.62
C GLY A 245 -10.53 29.16 -19.31
N GLY A 246 -11.57 28.79 -18.56
CA GLY A 246 -12.92 28.61 -19.11
C GLY A 246 -12.99 27.49 -20.14
N GLU A 247 -13.86 27.63 -21.15
CA GLU A 247 -14.08 26.56 -22.13
C GLU A 247 -12.83 26.30 -23.00
N GLU A 248 -12.14 27.36 -23.42
CA GLU A 248 -10.91 27.24 -24.21
C GLU A 248 -9.79 26.58 -23.42
N GLY A 249 -9.60 26.98 -22.16
CA GLY A 249 -8.59 26.37 -21.30
C GLY A 249 -8.84 24.89 -21.01
N ILE A 250 -10.12 24.49 -20.80
CA ILE A 250 -10.48 23.07 -20.68
C ILE A 250 -10.26 22.31 -22.00
N ALA A 251 -10.54 22.93 -23.17
CA ALA A 251 -10.25 22.32 -24.45
C ALA A 251 -8.74 22.05 -24.64
N GLN A 252 -7.89 23.05 -24.35
CA GLN A 252 -6.43 22.90 -24.39
C GLN A 252 -5.91 21.86 -23.39
N PHE A 253 -6.47 21.84 -22.18
CA PHE A 253 -6.20 20.82 -21.18
C PHE A 253 -6.50 19.42 -21.72
N MET A 254 -7.68 19.22 -22.31
CA MET A 254 -8.06 17.93 -22.87
C MET A 254 -7.20 17.54 -24.07
N ASP A 255 -6.85 18.47 -24.95
CA ASP A 255 -5.90 18.23 -26.03
C ASP A 255 -4.59 17.69 -25.47
N ARG A 256 -4.05 18.35 -24.44
CA ARG A 256 -2.79 17.99 -23.83
C ARG A 256 -2.82 16.66 -23.08
N VAL A 257 -3.90 16.35 -22.36
CA VAL A 257 -4.10 15.03 -21.72
C VAL A 257 -4.01 13.93 -22.76
N TYR A 258 -4.65 14.14 -23.89
CA TYR A 258 -4.74 13.16 -24.95
C TYR A 258 -3.41 12.96 -25.70
N ASP A 259 -2.62 14.02 -25.90
CA ASP A 259 -1.24 13.90 -26.38
C ASP A 259 -0.40 13.01 -25.45
N LEU A 260 -0.55 13.18 -24.13
CA LEU A 260 0.17 12.38 -23.14
C LEU A 260 -0.31 10.93 -23.13
N ILE A 261 -1.62 10.69 -23.23
CA ILE A 261 -2.20 9.34 -23.27
C ILE A 261 -1.65 8.55 -24.46
N GLN A 262 -1.49 9.15 -25.64
CA GLN A 262 -1.01 8.45 -26.83
C GLN A 262 0.38 7.84 -26.68
N VAL A 263 1.23 8.46 -25.86
CA VAL A 263 2.59 7.99 -25.57
C VAL A 263 2.69 7.23 -24.23
N ASP A 264 1.61 7.18 -23.46
CA ASP A 264 1.56 6.46 -22.19
C ASP A 264 1.20 4.99 -22.39
N ASN A 265 2.22 4.14 -22.50
CA ASN A 265 2.06 2.69 -22.66
C ASN A 265 1.19 2.02 -21.59
N ARG A 266 1.00 2.66 -20.42
CA ARG A 266 0.19 2.15 -19.32
C ARG A 266 -1.30 2.14 -19.63
N ILE A 267 -1.78 3.15 -20.38
CA ILE A 267 -3.22 3.34 -20.63
C ILE A 267 -3.60 3.59 -22.10
N LYS A 268 -2.64 3.81 -23.01
CA LYS A 268 -2.91 4.13 -24.42
C LYS A 268 -3.85 3.15 -25.13
N SER A 269 -3.81 1.87 -24.77
CA SER A 269 -4.64 0.82 -25.38
C SER A 269 -6.13 1.07 -25.16
N TRP A 270 -6.52 1.62 -24.01
CA TRP A 270 -7.89 1.97 -23.68
C TRP A 270 -8.46 3.11 -24.54
N PHE A 271 -7.58 3.95 -25.08
CA PHE A 271 -7.93 5.12 -25.88
C PHE A 271 -7.54 4.94 -27.34
N SER A 272 -7.52 3.70 -27.84
CA SER A 272 -7.20 3.40 -29.23
C SER A 272 -8.46 3.07 -30.04
N GLY A 273 -8.45 3.39 -31.34
CA GLY A 273 -9.51 3.01 -32.28
C GLY A 273 -10.33 4.18 -32.86
N LYS A 274 -11.37 3.84 -33.62
CA LYS A 274 -12.11 4.77 -34.49
C LYS A 274 -12.90 5.85 -33.74
N ASN A 275 -13.19 5.64 -32.45
CA ASN A 275 -14.04 6.53 -31.65
C ASN A 275 -13.26 7.48 -30.73
N TYR A 276 -11.93 7.50 -30.82
CA TYR A 276 -11.08 8.31 -29.94
C TYR A 276 -11.51 9.78 -29.85
N GLN A 277 -11.81 10.43 -30.98
CA GLN A 277 -12.23 11.84 -30.98
C GLN A 277 -13.58 12.04 -30.29
N ALA A 278 -14.51 11.09 -30.43
CA ALA A 278 -15.80 11.14 -29.75
C ALA A 278 -15.65 10.94 -28.23
N ILE A 279 -14.75 10.05 -27.80
CA ILE A 279 -14.44 9.84 -26.37
C ILE A 279 -13.82 11.11 -25.79
N LYS A 280 -12.85 11.71 -26.50
CA LYS A 280 -12.20 12.96 -26.10
C LYS A 280 -13.21 14.09 -25.93
N GLU A 281 -14.10 14.27 -26.89
CA GLU A 281 -15.13 15.31 -26.83
C GLU A 281 -16.14 15.05 -25.70
N GLY A 282 -16.59 13.81 -25.53
CA GLY A 282 -17.46 13.43 -24.41
C GLY A 282 -16.82 13.71 -23.04
N GLN A 283 -15.54 13.37 -22.88
CA GLN A 283 -14.79 13.68 -21.66
C GLN A 283 -14.56 15.18 -21.46
N ARG A 284 -14.30 15.94 -22.53
CA ARG A 284 -14.19 17.41 -22.46
C ARG A 284 -15.47 18.01 -21.89
N VAL A 285 -16.61 17.66 -22.46
CA VAL A 285 -17.93 18.13 -22.01
C VAL A 285 -18.20 17.72 -20.55
N TYR A 286 -17.93 16.47 -20.19
CA TYR A 286 -18.10 15.98 -18.81
C TYR A 286 -17.22 16.73 -17.82
N LEU A 287 -15.93 16.91 -18.13
CA LEU A 287 -14.97 17.58 -17.26
C LEU A 287 -15.21 19.08 -17.17
N THR A 288 -15.71 19.73 -18.23
CA THR A 288 -16.19 21.12 -18.16
C THR A 288 -17.26 21.25 -17.07
N GLU A 289 -18.28 20.39 -17.07
CA GLU A 289 -19.32 20.42 -16.04
C GLU A 289 -18.75 20.08 -14.64
N LEU A 290 -17.92 19.04 -14.53
CA LEU A 290 -17.33 18.59 -13.26
C LEU A 290 -16.51 19.68 -12.56
N LEU A 291 -15.80 20.49 -13.35
CA LEU A 291 -14.88 21.55 -12.89
C LEU A 291 -15.57 22.92 -12.72
N GLY A 292 -16.90 22.99 -12.81
CA GLY A 292 -17.67 24.21 -12.53
C GLY A 292 -18.06 25.03 -13.77
N GLY A 293 -17.92 24.46 -14.96
CA GLY A 293 -18.47 25.01 -16.19
C GLY A 293 -19.98 24.75 -16.34
N PRO A 294 -20.58 25.15 -17.47
CA PRO A 294 -22.01 24.97 -17.72
C PRO A 294 -22.40 23.48 -17.71
N LYS A 295 -23.59 23.17 -17.20
CA LYS A 295 -24.15 21.81 -17.17
C LYS A 295 -24.67 21.40 -18.54
N ILE A 296 -23.76 20.90 -19.38
CA ILE A 296 -24.05 20.55 -20.78
C ILE A 296 -23.84 19.06 -21.08
N TYR A 297 -23.38 18.26 -20.13
CA TYR A 297 -23.18 16.83 -20.37
C TYR A 297 -24.53 16.11 -20.48
N LYS A 298 -24.79 15.57 -21.68
CA LYS A 298 -25.99 14.77 -22.00
C LYS A 298 -25.64 13.32 -22.34
N GLY A 299 -24.40 12.92 -22.06
CA GLY A 299 -23.92 11.58 -22.34
C GLY A 299 -24.51 10.55 -21.37
N LYS A 300 -24.14 9.29 -21.61
CA LYS A 300 -24.54 8.18 -20.74
C LYS A 300 -23.92 8.31 -19.35
N ASP A 301 -24.52 7.61 -18.39
CA ASP A 301 -23.98 7.47 -17.05
C ASP A 301 -22.59 6.80 -17.08
N LEU A 302 -21.69 7.24 -16.20
CA LEU A 302 -20.31 6.75 -16.18
C LEU A 302 -20.21 5.27 -15.82
N VAL A 303 -21.08 4.77 -14.94
CA VAL A 303 -21.15 3.35 -14.58
C VAL A 303 -21.57 2.54 -15.81
N GLU A 304 -22.56 3.02 -16.55
CA GLU A 304 -23.00 2.36 -17.79
C GLU A 304 -21.89 2.32 -18.85
N ILE A 305 -21.18 3.44 -19.06
CA ILE A 305 -20.10 3.54 -20.06
C ILE A 305 -18.95 2.58 -19.71
N HIS A 306 -18.56 2.50 -18.45
CA HIS A 306 -17.38 1.72 -18.02
C HIS A 306 -17.73 0.31 -17.55
N LYS A 307 -19.01 -0.10 -17.69
CA LYS A 307 -19.47 -1.44 -17.35
C LYS A 307 -18.72 -2.50 -18.16
N GLY A 308 -18.11 -3.45 -17.47
CA GLY A 308 -17.38 -4.56 -18.10
C GLY A 308 -15.98 -4.20 -18.62
N MET A 309 -15.52 -2.95 -18.44
CA MET A 309 -14.13 -2.57 -18.78
C MET A 309 -13.11 -3.09 -17.75
N ASN A 310 -13.56 -3.51 -16.56
CA ASN A 310 -12.72 -4.06 -15.48
C ASN A 310 -11.51 -3.16 -15.15
N LEU A 311 -11.74 -1.85 -15.09
CA LEU A 311 -10.73 -0.87 -14.71
C LEU A 311 -10.31 -1.04 -13.24
N SER A 312 -9.02 -0.86 -12.96
CA SER A 312 -8.46 -0.86 -11.61
C SER A 312 -7.98 0.53 -11.20
N ASP A 313 -7.57 0.69 -9.94
CA ASP A 313 -6.97 1.95 -9.45
C ASP A 313 -5.81 2.41 -10.31
N TYR A 314 -5.04 1.45 -10.85
CA TYR A 314 -3.89 1.71 -11.67
C TYR A 314 -4.23 2.52 -12.93
N GLU A 315 -5.27 2.16 -13.68
CA GLU A 315 -5.66 2.88 -14.89
C GLU A 315 -6.08 4.32 -14.56
N PHE A 316 -6.85 4.51 -13.50
CA PHE A 316 -7.34 5.83 -13.11
C PHE A 316 -6.22 6.72 -12.55
N ASP A 317 -5.31 6.17 -11.75
CA ASP A 317 -4.12 6.91 -11.29
C ASP A 317 -3.21 7.32 -12.45
N CYS A 318 -3.07 6.45 -13.45
CA CYS A 318 -2.32 6.80 -14.66
C CYS A 318 -3.00 7.95 -15.41
N PHE A 319 -4.33 7.96 -15.48
CA PHE A 319 -5.10 9.05 -16.07
C PHE A 319 -4.92 10.36 -15.28
N LEU A 320 -5.12 10.37 -13.96
CA LEU A 320 -4.91 11.55 -13.11
C LEU A 320 -3.48 12.08 -13.20
N ALA A 321 -2.48 11.20 -13.25
CA ALA A 321 -1.09 11.61 -13.46
C ALA A 321 -0.85 12.26 -14.82
N ASN A 322 -1.61 11.93 -15.86
CA ASN A 322 -1.55 12.62 -17.15
C ASN A 322 -2.34 13.93 -17.12
N CYS A 323 -3.44 14.02 -16.37
CA CYS A 323 -4.13 15.28 -16.10
C CYS A 323 -3.23 16.29 -15.38
N GLU A 324 -2.56 15.88 -14.31
CA GLU A 324 -1.62 16.71 -13.54
C GLU A 324 -0.49 17.22 -14.45
N LYS A 325 0.16 16.33 -15.22
CA LYS A 325 1.20 16.71 -16.18
C LYS A 325 0.68 17.64 -17.29
N ALA A 326 -0.55 17.44 -17.75
CA ALA A 326 -1.15 18.27 -18.78
C ALA A 326 -1.35 19.70 -18.26
N MET A 327 -1.96 19.85 -17.08
CA MET A 327 -2.20 21.15 -16.46
C MET A 327 -0.87 21.86 -16.12
N SER A 328 0.09 21.13 -15.54
CA SER A 328 1.43 21.67 -15.26
C SER A 328 2.15 22.12 -16.54
N GLY A 329 2.06 21.33 -17.61
CA GLY A 329 2.62 21.69 -18.91
C GLY A 329 1.95 22.90 -19.59
N LEU A 330 0.73 23.24 -19.19
CA LEU A 330 0.00 24.45 -19.61
C LEU A 330 0.26 25.65 -18.69
N GLY A 331 1.07 25.48 -17.64
CA GLY A 331 1.41 26.55 -16.69
C GLY A 331 0.29 26.88 -15.71
N ILE A 332 -0.66 25.97 -15.50
CA ILE A 332 -1.71 26.12 -14.48
C ILE A 332 -1.05 26.02 -13.09
N GLU A 333 -1.44 26.91 -12.17
CA GLU A 333 -0.89 26.97 -10.81
C GLU A 333 -1.21 25.71 -10.00
N ASP A 334 -0.26 25.23 -9.19
CA ASP A 334 -0.37 23.99 -8.40
C ASP A 334 -1.66 23.93 -7.56
N GLU A 335 -2.08 25.03 -6.93
CA GLU A 335 -3.33 25.09 -6.15
C GLU A 335 -4.57 24.83 -7.03
N THR A 336 -4.56 25.32 -8.28
CA THR A 336 -5.64 25.09 -9.24
C THR A 336 -5.62 23.64 -9.74
N ILE A 337 -4.41 23.07 -9.93
CA ILE A 337 -4.23 21.65 -10.28
C ILE A 337 -4.79 20.75 -9.18
N ASP A 338 -4.43 20.99 -7.92
CA ASP A 338 -4.92 20.19 -6.79
C ASP A 338 -6.45 20.23 -6.69
N GLU A 339 -7.07 21.40 -6.85
CA GLU A 339 -8.53 21.53 -6.88
C GLU A 339 -9.20 20.75 -8.02
N ALA A 340 -8.58 20.74 -9.19
CA ALA A 340 -9.05 19.94 -10.32
C ALA A 340 -8.94 18.45 -10.04
N ILE A 341 -7.81 17.98 -9.50
CA ILE A 341 -7.60 16.56 -9.14
C ILE A 341 -8.57 16.13 -8.04
N VAL A 342 -8.74 16.92 -6.98
CA VAL A 342 -9.73 16.65 -5.92
C VAL A 342 -11.15 16.59 -6.49
N SER A 343 -11.48 17.44 -7.45
CA SER A 343 -12.79 17.40 -8.11
C SER A 343 -13.02 16.13 -8.95
N MET A 344 -11.95 15.53 -9.48
CA MET A 344 -12.01 14.31 -10.28
C MET A 344 -12.04 13.03 -9.43
N GLU A 345 -11.46 13.04 -8.23
CA GLU A 345 -11.33 11.83 -7.39
C GLU A 345 -12.67 11.09 -7.10
N PRO A 346 -13.80 11.76 -6.80
CA PRO A 346 -15.08 11.08 -6.58
C PRO A 346 -15.57 10.26 -7.78
N VAL A 347 -15.10 10.58 -8.99
CA VAL A 347 -15.46 9.89 -10.22
C VAL A 347 -14.90 8.46 -10.25
N ARG A 348 -13.80 8.20 -9.52
CA ARG A 348 -13.09 6.92 -9.46
C ARG A 348 -14.04 5.74 -9.26
N ALA A 349 -14.91 5.83 -8.25
CA ALA A 349 -15.78 4.73 -7.86
C ALA A 349 -16.82 4.40 -8.95
N ALA A 350 -17.32 5.41 -9.66
CA ALA A 350 -18.25 5.21 -10.77
C ALA A 350 -17.57 4.48 -11.95
N LEU A 351 -16.35 4.88 -12.31
CA LEU A 351 -15.59 4.27 -13.40
C LEU A 351 -15.23 2.81 -13.13
N MET A 352 -14.94 2.48 -11.88
CA MET A 352 -14.57 1.13 -11.47
C MET A 352 -15.79 0.26 -11.12
N ASN A 353 -17.01 0.77 -11.28
CA ASN A 353 -18.25 0.11 -10.87
C ASN A 353 -18.19 -0.38 -9.41
N ARG A 354 -17.55 0.39 -8.52
CA ARG A 354 -17.44 0.07 -7.10
C ARG A 354 -18.69 0.52 -6.35
N ALA A 355 -19.05 -0.22 -5.32
CA ALA A 355 -19.98 0.27 -4.31
C ALA A 355 -19.43 1.58 -3.70
N GLN A 356 -20.30 2.56 -3.48
CA GLN A 356 -19.94 3.86 -2.89
C GLN A 356 -20.43 3.97 -1.45
N GLY A 357 -19.85 4.93 -0.70
CA GLY A 357 -20.21 5.19 0.70
C GLY A 357 -19.88 4.00 1.60
N LEU A 358 -20.69 3.77 2.62
CA LEU A 358 -20.48 2.68 3.59
C LEU A 358 -20.40 1.29 2.95
N ALA A 359 -21.11 1.06 1.84
CA ALA A 359 -21.03 -0.19 1.09
C ALA A 359 -19.65 -0.44 0.46
N ALA A 360 -18.83 0.60 0.26
CA ALA A 360 -17.46 0.46 -0.23
C ALA A 360 -16.51 -0.20 0.79
N HIS A 361 -16.84 -0.15 2.08
CA HIS A 361 -16.03 -0.70 3.18
C HIS A 361 -16.40 -2.14 3.55
N ALA A 362 -17.42 -2.69 2.89
CA ALA A 362 -17.85 -4.06 3.06
C ALA A 362 -16.75 -5.04 2.61
N LYS A 363 -15.91 -5.47 3.56
CA LYS A 363 -14.86 -6.45 3.29
C LYS A 363 -15.48 -7.83 3.12
N MET A 364 -15.26 -8.44 1.96
CA MET A 364 -15.66 -9.82 1.68
C MET A 364 -14.55 -10.80 2.08
N VAL A 365 -14.91 -11.86 2.80
CA VAL A 365 -14.03 -13.01 3.09
C VAL A 365 -14.84 -14.27 2.81
N ASP A 366 -14.33 -15.16 1.95
CA ASP A 366 -14.99 -16.39 1.51
C ASP A 366 -16.42 -16.16 0.94
N GLY A 367 -16.62 -15.03 0.26
CA GLY A 367 -17.91 -14.67 -0.35
C GLY A 367 -18.95 -14.12 0.64
N GLN A 368 -18.58 -13.93 1.91
CA GLN A 368 -19.45 -13.33 2.94
C GLN A 368 -18.92 -11.97 3.37
N ASN A 369 -19.81 -11.02 3.59
CA ASN A 369 -19.45 -9.71 4.14
C ASN A 369 -19.17 -9.83 5.67
N ILE A 370 -18.74 -8.74 6.30
CA ILE A 370 -18.49 -8.73 7.75
C ILE A 370 -19.79 -9.01 8.51
N LEU A 371 -20.91 -8.42 8.09
CA LEU A 371 -22.20 -8.54 8.77
C LEU A 371 -22.67 -10.01 8.89
N ASP A 372 -22.60 -10.77 7.80
CA ASP A 372 -22.97 -12.18 7.74
C ASP A 372 -22.07 -13.02 8.65
N ARG A 373 -20.75 -12.76 8.60
CA ARG A 373 -19.77 -13.42 9.46
C ARG A 373 -19.93 -13.05 10.93
N PHE A 374 -20.48 -11.86 11.21
CA PHE A 374 -20.77 -11.36 12.54
C PHE A 374 -22.09 -11.90 13.10
N GLY A 375 -22.88 -12.62 12.31
CA GLY A 375 -24.18 -13.19 12.71
C GLY A 375 -25.36 -12.22 12.53
N GLY A 376 -25.21 -11.20 11.69
CA GLY A 376 -26.30 -10.30 11.28
C GLY A 376 -26.48 -9.07 12.17
N GLU A 377 -27.53 -8.30 11.87
CA GLU A 377 -27.76 -6.96 12.43
C GLU A 377 -27.95 -6.95 13.96
N MET A 378 -28.57 -8.00 14.53
CA MET A 378 -28.78 -8.10 15.99
C MET A 378 -27.47 -8.13 16.78
N ASN A 379 -26.44 -8.76 16.23
CA ASN A 379 -25.12 -8.81 16.88
C ASN A 379 -24.41 -7.45 16.78
N VAL A 380 -24.61 -6.71 15.69
CA VAL A 380 -24.10 -5.34 15.55
C VAL A 380 -24.75 -4.41 16.58
N GLU A 381 -26.07 -4.51 16.77
CA GLU A 381 -26.80 -3.75 17.78
C GLU A 381 -26.27 -4.05 19.20
N SER A 382 -26.07 -5.33 19.52
CA SER A 382 -25.51 -5.77 20.81
C SER A 382 -24.12 -5.20 21.07
N VAL A 383 -23.28 -5.09 20.04
CA VAL A 383 -21.93 -4.54 20.15
C VAL A 383 -21.94 -3.02 20.32
N VAL A 384 -22.85 -2.32 19.63
CA VAL A 384 -23.06 -0.88 19.85
C VAL A 384 -23.53 -0.64 21.28
N GLU A 385 -24.41 -1.48 21.83
CA GLU A 385 -24.85 -1.42 23.23
C GLU A 385 -23.68 -1.59 24.20
N MET A 386 -22.84 -2.62 23.99
CA MET A 386 -21.64 -2.85 24.81
C MET A 386 -20.67 -1.66 24.77
N MET A 387 -20.36 -1.17 23.57
CA MET A 387 -19.46 -0.03 23.39
C MET A 387 -19.99 1.22 24.10
N TYR A 388 -21.30 1.50 23.98
CA TYR A 388 -21.92 2.63 24.68
C TYR A 388 -21.79 2.49 26.19
N SER A 389 -22.01 1.29 26.73
CA SER A 389 -21.85 1.02 28.15
C SER A 389 -20.40 1.20 28.61
N GLY A 390 -19.42 0.75 27.82
CA GLY A 390 -17.99 0.93 28.09
C GLY A 390 -17.59 2.41 28.09
N CYS A 391 -18.00 3.14 27.05
CA CYS A 391 -17.72 4.58 26.91
C CYS A 391 -18.31 5.42 28.06
N LEU A 392 -19.46 5.02 28.64
CA LEU A 392 -20.00 5.68 29.84
C LEU A 392 -19.14 5.44 31.10
N GLY A 393 -18.40 4.34 31.15
CA GLY A 393 -17.45 4.03 32.21
C GLY A 393 -16.06 4.63 32.00
N ASP A 394 -15.70 4.98 30.76
CA ASP A 394 -14.37 5.45 30.40
C ASP A 394 -14.22 6.98 30.59
N PRO A 395 -13.38 7.45 31.54
CA PRO A 395 -13.23 8.88 31.83
C PRO A 395 -12.68 9.70 30.66
N ARG A 396 -12.07 9.06 29.65
CA ARG A 396 -11.53 9.74 28.46
C ARG A 396 -12.63 10.20 27.52
N VAL A 397 -13.75 9.46 27.46
CA VAL A 397 -14.79 9.67 26.44
C VAL A 397 -16.18 9.85 27.01
N ARG A 398 -16.42 9.49 28.28
CA ARG A 398 -17.73 9.57 28.97
C ARG A 398 -18.50 10.86 28.72
N PHE A 399 -17.83 12.01 28.73
CA PHE A 399 -18.45 13.31 28.50
C PHE A 399 -19.20 13.42 27.16
N TYR A 400 -18.77 12.69 26.12
CA TYR A 400 -19.45 12.65 24.82
C TYR A 400 -20.71 11.77 24.80
N PHE A 401 -20.83 10.86 25.76
CA PHE A 401 -21.88 9.84 25.82
C PHE A 401 -22.91 10.12 26.93
N GLU A 402 -22.60 10.98 27.89
CA GLU A 402 -23.53 11.50 28.91
C GLU A 402 -24.50 12.56 28.33
N VAL A 403 -25.41 12.11 27.48
CA VAL A 403 -26.48 12.94 26.89
C VAL A 403 -27.87 12.45 27.35
N ASN A 404 -28.93 13.22 27.05
CA ASN A 404 -30.31 12.83 27.38
C ASN A 404 -30.63 11.42 26.82
N LYS A 405 -31.29 10.56 27.62
CA LYS A 405 -31.66 9.17 27.27
C LYS A 405 -32.31 9.03 25.88
N ASP A 406 -33.18 9.96 25.49
CA ASP A 406 -33.84 9.93 24.17
C ASP A 406 -32.85 10.19 23.02
N LYS A 407 -31.83 11.03 23.27
CA LYS A 407 -30.73 11.26 22.33
C LYS A 407 -29.80 10.05 22.27
N ILE A 408 -29.51 9.39 23.40
CA ILE A 408 -28.66 8.19 23.43
C ILE A 408 -29.25 7.11 22.51
N GLN A 409 -30.55 6.83 22.60
CA GLN A 409 -31.17 5.81 21.76
C GLN A 409 -31.07 6.16 20.27
N THR A 410 -31.27 7.43 19.93
CA THR A 410 -31.14 7.92 18.55
C THR A 410 -29.69 7.76 18.03
N ILE A 411 -28.69 8.04 18.86
CA ILE A 411 -27.29 7.92 18.44
C ILE A 411 -26.89 6.44 18.31
N LYS A 412 -27.34 5.57 19.23
CA LYS A 412 -27.16 4.11 19.11
C LYS A 412 -27.75 3.55 17.84
N GLN A 413 -28.98 3.95 17.49
CA GLN A 413 -29.61 3.56 16.23
C GLN A 413 -28.78 4.01 15.02
N LYS A 414 -28.35 5.28 15.00
CA LYS A 414 -27.51 5.83 13.93
C LYS A 414 -26.16 5.12 13.83
N MET A 415 -25.52 4.81 14.96
CA MET A 415 -24.28 4.05 15.01
C MET A 415 -24.48 2.62 14.49
N THR A 416 -25.59 1.99 14.86
CA THR A 416 -25.95 0.65 14.35
C THR A 416 -26.14 0.67 12.83
N GLN A 417 -26.87 1.65 12.29
CA GLN A 417 -27.06 1.82 10.85
C GLN A 417 -25.73 2.10 10.12
N LEU A 418 -24.87 2.93 10.71
CA LEU A 418 -23.53 3.21 10.19
C LEU A 418 -22.71 1.90 10.09
N MET A 419 -22.69 1.11 11.16
CA MET A 419 -21.93 -0.13 11.24
C MET A 419 -22.50 -1.22 10.33
N ILE A 420 -23.83 -1.36 10.24
CA ILE A 420 -24.49 -2.29 9.31
C ILE A 420 -24.09 -1.96 7.87
N GLY A 421 -24.18 -0.68 7.47
CA GLY A 421 -23.74 -0.24 6.15
C GLY A 421 -22.26 -0.54 5.90
N ALA A 422 -21.40 -0.22 6.87
CA ALA A 422 -19.95 -0.46 6.77
C ALA A 422 -19.60 -1.95 6.69
N PHE A 423 -20.40 -2.81 7.32
CA PHE A 423 -20.20 -4.26 7.36
C PHE A 423 -20.82 -5.00 6.18
N GLY A 424 -21.45 -4.29 5.25
CA GLY A 424 -22.01 -4.83 4.01
C GLY A 424 -23.52 -5.13 4.05
N GLY A 425 -24.23 -4.63 5.05
CA GLY A 425 -25.68 -4.60 5.08
C GLY A 425 -26.28 -3.41 4.31
N ALA A 426 -27.58 -3.19 4.48
CA ALA A 426 -28.27 -2.09 3.83
C ALA A 426 -27.72 -0.73 4.32
N VAL A 427 -27.32 0.12 3.37
CA VAL A 427 -26.87 1.48 3.68
C VAL A 427 -28.09 2.35 3.95
N THR A 428 -28.44 2.51 5.22
CA THR A 428 -29.56 3.38 5.65
C THR A 428 -29.09 4.64 6.37
N TYR A 429 -27.79 4.75 6.64
CA TYR A 429 -27.19 5.91 7.30
C TYR A 429 -26.67 6.93 6.27
N ASP A 430 -27.04 8.19 6.43
CA ASP A 430 -26.53 9.33 5.66
C ASP A 430 -25.26 9.88 6.33
N ASP A 431 -24.10 9.56 5.76
CA ASP A 431 -22.78 9.95 6.26
C ASP A 431 -22.36 11.37 5.83
N SER A 432 -23.08 12.01 4.91
CA SER A 432 -22.75 13.34 4.38
C SER A 432 -22.64 14.43 5.45
N LYS A 433 -23.31 14.25 6.59
CA LYS A 433 -23.36 15.20 7.71
C LYS A 433 -22.42 14.85 8.86
N MET A 434 -21.69 13.74 8.79
CA MET A 434 -20.89 13.23 9.91
C MET A 434 -19.87 14.27 10.39
N ARG A 435 -19.15 14.91 9.45
CA ARG A 435 -18.17 15.96 9.78
C ARG A 435 -18.83 17.17 10.43
N GLN A 436 -19.97 17.62 9.90
CA GLN A 436 -20.68 18.80 10.38
C GLN A 436 -21.19 18.60 11.82
N ILE A 437 -21.74 17.42 12.12
CA ILE A 437 -22.32 17.10 13.43
C ILE A 437 -21.23 17.06 14.52
N HIS A 438 -20.04 16.55 14.20
CA HIS A 438 -18.95 16.38 15.15
C HIS A 438 -17.98 17.58 15.22
N TYR A 439 -18.13 18.56 14.33
CA TYR A 439 -17.19 19.69 14.19
C TYR A 439 -16.91 20.43 15.50
N ASN A 440 -17.94 20.70 16.30
CA ASN A 440 -17.82 21.44 17.56
C ASN A 440 -17.47 20.55 18.78
N MET A 441 -17.21 19.27 18.58
CA MET A 441 -16.98 18.32 19.68
C MET A 441 -15.50 18.20 20.08
N ASN A 442 -14.57 18.82 19.35
CA ASN A 442 -13.12 18.76 19.60
C ASN A 442 -12.60 17.32 19.79
N ILE A 443 -13.16 16.37 19.03
CA ILE A 443 -12.73 14.98 19.05
C ILE A 443 -11.34 14.88 18.41
N THR A 444 -10.47 14.10 19.02
CA THR A 444 -9.08 13.87 18.56
C THR A 444 -8.84 12.37 18.42
N ASP A 445 -7.73 11.98 17.78
CA ASP A 445 -7.33 10.57 17.64
C ASP A 445 -7.31 9.85 19.00
N TYR A 446 -6.87 10.54 20.06
CA TYR A 446 -6.90 10.02 21.44
C TYR A 446 -8.30 9.61 21.91
N HIS A 447 -9.32 10.42 21.61
CA HIS A 447 -10.70 10.12 21.97
C HIS A 447 -11.29 9.01 21.08
N PHE A 448 -10.93 9.00 19.79
CA PHE A 448 -11.37 7.97 18.87
C PHE A 448 -10.82 6.59 19.23
N ASP A 449 -9.51 6.50 19.50
CA ASP A 449 -8.86 5.27 19.96
C ASP A 449 -9.48 4.76 21.26
N ALA A 450 -9.78 5.65 22.21
CA ALA A 450 -10.47 5.29 23.44
C ALA A 450 -11.87 4.70 23.19
N VAL A 451 -12.65 5.22 22.23
CA VAL A 451 -13.93 4.61 21.84
C VAL A 451 -13.70 3.22 21.24
N LEU A 452 -12.69 3.05 20.38
CA LEU A 452 -12.37 1.75 19.78
C LEU A 452 -11.98 0.72 20.84
N GLU A 453 -11.22 1.10 21.86
CA GLU A 453 -10.84 0.22 22.97
C GLU A 453 -12.04 -0.30 23.78
N ASN A 454 -13.20 0.37 23.72
CA ASN A 454 -14.42 -0.05 24.40
C ASN A 454 -15.30 -1.01 23.56
N PHE A 455 -14.87 -1.44 22.37
CA PHE A 455 -15.56 -2.45 21.55
C PHE A 455 -15.25 -3.91 21.96
N TRP A 456 -14.29 -4.12 22.86
CA TRP A 456 -13.77 -5.42 23.31
C TRP A 456 -13.64 -5.43 24.83
#